data_AF-B1MYE8-F1
#
_entry.id   AF-B1MYE8-F1
#
_cell.length_a   1.000
_cell.length_b   1.000
_cell.length_c   1.000
_cell.angle_alpha   90.00
_cell.angle_beta   90.00
_cell.angle_gamma   90.00
#
_symmetry.space_group_name_H-M   'P 1'
#
loop_
_entity.id
_entity.type
_entity.pdbx_description
1 polymer ?
#
loop_
_entity_poly.entity_id
_entity_poly.type
_entity_poly.pdbx_seq_one_letter_code
_entity_poly.pdbx_strand_id
1 'polypeptide(L)'
;MNVIFKVNDKPILVIETINNSITKVDIISESLTQAAFPAALEHPNIANLNNLLRIYTNTVIEMSLEDIAEKYDGEISFIEFKPNLTIHFIKGKNDIRKDNDFKITEQM
;
A
#
# COMPACT_ATOMS: atom_id res chain seq x y z
N MET A 1 4.31 -5.49 -8.29
CA MET A 1 3.18 -4.60 -7.98
C MET A 1 3.64 -3.65 -6.89
N ASN A 2 3.22 -2.39 -6.92
CA ASN A 2 3.42 -1.48 -5.79
C ASN A 2 2.14 -1.46 -4.95
N VAL A 3 2.27 -1.68 -3.65
CA VAL A 3 1.20 -1.57 -2.65
C VAL A 3 1.48 -0.33 -1.83
N ILE A 4 0.62 0.68 -1.94
CA ILE A 4 0.83 2.01 -1.37
C ILE A 4 -0.22 2.22 -0.29
N PHE A 5 0.24 2.35 0.95
CA PHE A 5 -0.61 2.72 2.07
C PHE A 5 -0.62 4.24 2.18
N LYS A 6 -1.81 4.82 2.24
CA LYS A 6 -2.00 6.27 2.37
C LYS A 6 -2.87 6.59 3.56
N VAL A 7 -2.52 7.66 4.28
CA VAL A 7 -3.38 8.23 5.33
C VAL A 7 -3.78 9.63 4.90
N ASN A 8 -5.09 9.90 4.80
CA ASN A 8 -5.61 11.15 4.24
C ASN A 8 -4.95 11.50 2.89
N ASP A 9 -4.94 10.52 1.98
CA ASP A 9 -4.36 10.59 0.63
C ASP A 9 -2.84 10.81 0.54
N LYS A 10 -2.13 10.86 1.67
CA LYS A 10 -0.67 10.98 1.70
C LYS A 10 -0.02 9.61 1.87
N PRO A 11 0.94 9.21 1.01
CA PRO A 11 1.60 7.93 1.13
C PRO A 11 2.44 7.88 2.41
N ILE A 12 2.30 6.80 3.17
CA ILE A 12 3.03 6.56 4.43
C ILE A 12 4.01 5.37 4.30
N LEU A 13 3.70 4.44 3.41
CA LEU A 13 4.45 3.21 3.17
C LEU A 13 4.22 2.76 1.73
N VAL A 14 5.29 2.34 1.06
CA VAL A 14 5.24 1.71 -0.24
C VAL A 14 5.93 0.36 -0.15
N ILE A 15 5.28 -0.69 -0.64
CA ILE A 15 5.85 -2.04 -0.76
C ILE A 15 5.89 -2.42 -2.23
N GLU A 16 7.07 -2.75 -2.73
CA GLU A 16 7.25 -3.35 -4.05
C GLU A 16 7.25 -4.87 -3.92
N THR A 17 6.47 -5.53 -4.77
CA THR A 17 6.41 -6.98 -4.86
C THR A 17 6.72 -7.48 -6.26
N ILE A 18 7.42 -8.61 -6.37
CA ILE A 18 7.68 -9.32 -7.63
C ILE A 18 7.53 -10.82 -7.35
N ASN A 19 6.79 -11.54 -8.18
CA ASN A 19 6.60 -12.99 -8.07
C ASN A 19 6.24 -13.44 -6.65
N ASN A 20 5.22 -12.79 -6.06
CA ASN A 20 4.74 -13.07 -4.69
C ASN A 20 5.83 -12.94 -3.61
N SER A 21 6.83 -12.08 -3.82
CA SER A 21 7.88 -11.76 -2.84
C SER A 21 7.98 -10.25 -2.69
N ILE A 22 8.24 -9.78 -1.46
CA ILE A 22 8.55 -8.37 -1.22
C ILE A 22 9.99 -8.11 -1.67
N THR A 23 10.18 -7.20 -2.61
CA THR A 23 11.49 -6.81 -3.15
C THR A 23 12.00 -5.50 -2.57
N LYS A 24 11.08 -4.62 -2.17
CA LYS A 24 11.41 -3.32 -1.58
C LYS A 24 10.34 -2.87 -0.60
N VAL A 25 10.77 -2.16 0.44
CA VAL A 25 9.90 -1.47 1.40
C VAL A 25 10.44 -0.06 1.58
N ASP A 26 9.67 0.95 1.19
CA ASP A 26 9.98 2.36 1.41
C ASP A 26 9.03 2.93 2.49
N ILE A 27 9.59 3.23 3.66
CA ILE A 27 8.86 3.80 4.80
C ILE A 27 8.97 5.33 4.73
N ILE A 28 7.84 6.01 4.58
CA ILE A 28 7.78 7.48 4.48
C ILE A 28 7.46 8.09 5.85
N SER A 29 6.59 7.43 6.62
CA SER A 29 6.26 7.81 7.99
C SER A 29 6.28 6.58 8.88
N GLU A 30 7.30 6.48 9.74
CA GLU A 30 7.49 5.32 10.63
C GLU A 30 6.34 5.16 11.62
N SER A 31 5.89 6.24 12.28
CA SER A 31 4.81 6.18 13.27
C SER A 31 3.46 5.73 12.68
N LEU A 32 3.12 6.24 11.49
CA LEU A 32 1.91 5.83 10.78
C LEU A 32 2.05 4.42 10.21
N THR A 33 3.25 4.04 9.77
CA THR A 33 3.55 2.67 9.35
C THR A 33 3.42 1.69 10.51
N GLN A 34 3.92 2.03 11.70
CA GLN A 34 3.74 1.22 12.91
C GLN A 34 2.25 1.01 13.22
N ALA A 35 1.42 2.04 13.04
CA ALA A 35 -0.02 1.92 13.26
C ALA A 35 -0.73 1.11 12.15
N ALA A 36 -0.30 1.24 10.90
CA ALA A 36 -0.96 0.62 9.73
C ALA A 36 -0.45 -0.79 9.41
N PHE A 37 0.84 -1.04 9.48
CA PHE A 37 1.46 -2.33 9.20
C PHE A 37 2.78 -2.49 9.98
N PRO A 38 2.73 -2.84 11.28
CA PRO A 38 3.92 -3.00 12.13
C PRO A 38 5.00 -3.92 11.52
N ALA A 39 4.57 -5.04 10.93
CA ALA A 39 5.49 -6.03 10.38
C ALA A 39 6.30 -5.50 9.18
N ALA A 40 5.92 -4.37 8.57
CA ALA A 40 6.75 -3.70 7.56
C ALA A 40 8.09 -3.20 8.13
N LEU A 41 8.13 -2.84 9.42
CA LEU A 41 9.30 -2.27 10.10
C LEU A 41 10.25 -3.34 10.63
N GLU A 42 9.72 -4.48 11.07
CA GLU A 42 10.51 -5.54 11.71
C GLU A 42 10.93 -6.61 10.68
N HIS A 43 9.94 -7.27 10.07
CA HIS A 43 10.14 -8.45 9.23
C HIS A 43 9.10 -8.47 8.09
N PRO A 44 9.26 -7.60 7.08
CA PRO A 44 8.33 -7.55 5.96
C PRO A 44 8.37 -8.86 5.20
N ASN A 45 7.21 -9.51 5.05
CA ASN A 45 7.04 -10.65 4.16
C ASN A 45 5.64 -10.63 3.53
N ILE A 46 5.52 -11.35 2.41
CA ILE A 46 4.29 -11.34 1.61
C ILE A 46 3.09 -11.95 2.38
N ALA A 47 3.33 -12.95 3.22
CA ALA A 47 2.26 -13.62 3.98
C ALA A 47 1.64 -12.66 5.00
N ASN A 48 2.47 -11.86 5.70
CA ASN A 48 2.03 -10.82 6.62
C ASN A 48 1.24 -9.72 5.89
N LEU A 49 1.68 -9.32 4.69
CA LEU A 49 0.95 -8.37 3.87
C LEU A 49 -0.42 -8.90 3.44
N ASN A 50 -0.48 -10.12 2.90
CA ASN A 50 -1.73 -10.74 2.49
C ASN A 50 -2.70 -10.92 3.67
N ASN A 51 -2.20 -11.35 4.83
CA ASN A 51 -3.00 -11.47 6.04
C ASN A 51 -3.55 -10.12 6.50
N LEU A 52 -2.74 -9.06 6.50
CA LEU A 52 -3.20 -7.72 6.84
C LEU A 52 -4.33 -7.26 5.91
N LEU A 53 -4.13 -7.40 4.60
CA LEU A 53 -5.12 -6.99 3.60
C LEU A 53 -6.43 -7.76 3.73
N ARG A 54 -6.38 -9.04 4.11
CA ARG A 54 -7.59 -9.83 4.43
C ARG A 54 -8.36 -9.28 5.62
N ILE A 55 -7.65 -8.87 6.68
CA ILE A 55 -8.27 -8.24 7.86
C ILE A 55 -8.92 -6.92 7.45
N TYR A 56 -8.24 -6.09 6.65
CA TYR A 56 -8.76 -4.81 6.18
C TYR A 56 -9.96 -4.91 5.26
N THR A 57 -10.03 -5.99 4.48
CA THR A 57 -11.14 -6.26 3.56
C THR A 57 -12.22 -7.16 4.17
N ASN A 58 -12.09 -7.51 5.46
CA ASN A 58 -12.95 -8.46 6.17
C ASN A 58 -13.22 -9.76 5.35
N THR A 59 -12.21 -10.23 4.60
CA THR A 59 -12.36 -11.39 3.73
C THR A 59 -11.85 -12.66 4.40
N VAL A 60 -12.74 -13.65 4.52
CA VAL A 60 -12.44 -14.94 5.17
C VAL A 60 -11.65 -15.88 4.23
N ILE A 61 -11.79 -15.72 2.92
CA ILE A 61 -11.14 -16.54 1.90
C ILE A 61 -9.67 -16.11 1.73
N GLU A 62 -8.79 -17.07 1.52
CA GLU A 62 -7.40 -16.81 1.16
C GLU A 62 -7.33 -16.30 -0.30
N MET A 63 -6.76 -15.12 -0.49
CA MET A 63 -6.66 -14.45 -1.79
C MET A 63 -5.22 -13.97 -1.97
N SER A 64 -4.71 -14.08 -3.20
CA SER A 64 -3.41 -13.48 -3.55
C SER A 64 -3.50 -11.96 -3.57
N LEU A 65 -2.34 -11.30 -3.62
CA LEU A 65 -2.26 -9.84 -3.73
C LEU A 65 -2.95 -9.35 -5.01
N GLU A 66 -2.77 -10.11 -6.10
CA GLU A 66 -3.39 -9.86 -7.40
C GLU A 66 -4.91 -10.00 -7.35
N ASP A 67 -5.43 -11.04 -6.70
CA ASP A 67 -6.88 -11.24 -6.53
C ASP A 67 -7.52 -10.12 -5.71
N ILE A 68 -6.83 -9.68 -4.64
CA ILE A 68 -7.27 -8.54 -3.83
C ILE A 68 -7.29 -7.28 -4.69
N ALA A 69 -6.21 -7.00 -5.42
CA ALA A 69 -6.13 -5.83 -6.29
C ALA A 69 -7.25 -5.82 -7.34
N GLU A 70 -7.59 -6.97 -7.93
CA GLU A 70 -8.67 -7.07 -8.92
C GLU A 70 -10.05 -6.94 -8.30
N LYS A 71 -10.30 -7.59 -7.15
CA LYS A 71 -11.57 -7.52 -6.43
C LYS A 71 -11.95 -6.11 -6.02
N TYR A 72 -10.95 -5.29 -5.70
CA TYR A 72 -11.11 -3.91 -5.23
C TYR A 72 -10.79 -2.86 -6.30
N ASP A 73 -10.74 -3.23 -7.58
CA ASP A 73 -10.48 -2.33 -8.71
C ASP A 73 -9.22 -1.44 -8.51
N GLY A 74 -8.18 -2.03 -7.91
CA GLY A 74 -6.90 -1.37 -7.65
C GLY A 74 -6.85 -0.54 -6.37
N GLU A 75 -7.92 -0.44 -5.57
CA GLU A 75 -7.94 0.40 -4.36
C GLU A 75 -8.86 -0.13 -3.24
N ILE A 76 -8.32 -0.29 -2.03
CA ILE A 76 -9.13 -0.42 -0.81
C ILE A 76 -9.30 0.99 -0.22
N SER A 77 -10.43 1.61 -0.49
CA SER A 77 -10.76 2.99 -0.09
C SER A 77 -11.42 3.10 1.29
N PHE A 78 -11.92 1.98 1.83
CA PHE A 78 -12.58 1.94 3.13
C PHE A 78 -12.09 0.75 3.97
N ILE A 79 -11.57 1.05 5.16
CA ILE A 79 -11.17 0.08 6.17
C ILE A 79 -11.93 0.43 7.44
N GLU A 80 -12.87 -0.44 7.85
CA GLU A 80 -13.88 -0.16 8.88
C GLU A 80 -13.31 0.45 10.18
N PHE A 81 -12.19 -0.10 10.64
CA PHE A 81 -11.54 0.31 11.88
C PHE A 81 -10.36 1.30 11.68
N LYS A 82 -10.11 1.72 10.43
CA LYS A 82 -9.09 2.72 10.04
C LYS A 82 -9.62 3.59 8.89
N PRO A 83 -10.63 4.45 9.11
CA PRO A 83 -11.37 5.13 8.04
C PRO A 83 -10.54 6.09 7.20
N ASN A 84 -9.39 6.53 7.69
CA ASN A 84 -8.49 7.45 6.98
C ASN A 84 -7.40 6.72 6.19
N LEU A 85 -7.35 5.39 6.25
CA LEU A 85 -6.34 4.56 5.59
C LEU A 85 -6.91 4.05 4.27
N THR A 86 -6.22 4.35 3.17
CA THR A 86 -6.47 3.78 1.85
C THR A 86 -5.26 2.98 1.39
N ILE A 87 -5.49 1.96 0.55
CA ILE A 87 -4.43 1.12 0.00
C ILE A 87 -4.61 1.02 -1.50
N HIS A 88 -3.61 1.49 -2.25
CA HIS A 88 -3.60 1.39 -3.71
C HIS A 88 -2.69 0.27 -4.20
N PHE A 89 -3.11 -0.40 -5.26
CA PHE A 89 -2.39 -1.46 -5.94
C PHE A 89 -2.05 -1.01 -7.36
N ILE A 90 -0.77 -0.79 -7.65
CA ILE A 90 -0.30 -0.36 -8.97
C ILE A 90 0.45 -1.50 -9.65
N LYS A 91 -0.13 -2.02 -10.74
CA LYS A 91 0.51 -3.04 -11.61
C LYS A 91 1.52 -2.34 -12.56
N GLY A 92 2.77 -2.84 -12.61
CA GLY A 92 3.83 -2.35 -13.51
C GLY A 92 4.87 -1.42 -12.88
N LYS A 93 5.94 -1.07 -13.63
CA LYS A 93 7.00 -0.11 -13.26
C LYS A 93 6.50 1.34 -13.26
N ASN A 94 5.36 1.63 -12.65
CA ASN A 94 4.96 3.01 -12.44
C ASN A 94 5.80 3.56 -11.28
N ASP A 95 6.78 4.36 -11.66
CA ASP A 95 7.61 5.16 -10.77
C ASP A 95 6.68 6.15 -10.06
N ILE A 96 6.33 5.84 -8.82
CA ILE A 96 5.41 6.60 -7.94
C ILE A 96 5.90 8.04 -7.71
N ARG A 97 7.15 8.33 -8.13
CA ARG A 97 7.74 9.68 -8.19
C ARG A 97 7.11 10.57 -9.27
N LYS A 98 6.37 10.04 -10.24
CA LYS A 98 5.75 10.83 -11.31
C LYS A 98 4.40 11.45 -10.95
N ASP A 99 3.77 11.03 -9.85
CA ASP A 99 2.53 11.65 -9.38
C ASP A 99 2.78 12.89 -8.48
N ASN A 100 4.05 13.22 -8.22
CA ASN A 100 4.48 14.47 -7.59
C ASN A 100 4.82 15.55 -8.64
N ASP A 101 3.98 15.71 -9.66
CA ASP A 101 3.93 16.93 -10.47
C ASP A 101 3.36 18.08 -9.62
N PHE A 102 4.05 18.42 -8.53
CA PHE A 102 4.05 19.76 -8.00
C PHE A 102 4.59 20.63 -9.13
N LYS A 103 3.67 21.27 -9.86
CA LYS A 103 3.97 22.47 -10.63
C LYS A 103 4.61 23.46 -9.67
N ILE A 104 5.94 23.48 -9.62
CA ILE A 104 6.65 24.69 -9.26
C ILE A 104 6.42 25.60 -10.45
N THR A 105 5.34 26.39 -10.37
CA THR A 105 5.28 27.65 -11.12
C THR A 105 6.44 28.50 -10.63
N GLU A 106 7.60 28.36 -11.27
CA GLU A 106 8.56 29.47 -11.28
C GLU A 106 7.94 30.57 -12.13
N GLN A 107 7.32 31.52 -11.43
CA GLN A 107 7.17 32.87 -11.95
C GLN A 107 8.58 33.46 -12.10
N MET A 108 9.05 33.63 -13.33
CA MET A 108 9.91 34.75 -13.73
C MET A 108 9.56 35.17 -15.16
#